data_AF-A0A916WYB7-F1
#
_entry.id   AF-A0A916WYB7-F1
#
_cell.length_a   1.000
_cell.length_b   1.000
_cell.length_c   1.000
_cell.angle_alpha   90.00
_cell.angle_beta   90.00
_cell.angle_gamma   90.00
#
_symmetry.space_group_name_H-M   'P 1'
#
loop_
_entity.id
_entity.type
_entity.pdbx_description
1 polymer ?
#
loop_
_entity_poly.entity_id
_entity_poly.type
_entity_poly.pdbx_seq_one_letter_code
_entity_poly.pdbx_strand_id
1 'polypeptide(L)'
;MITVFYDGKCGLCTREIEFFKRRTPRHSVLFRDIARDPAALEGRNITQAEALMLMHVEDNTGRIHLGVEAFVLLWSQYRGWSLLAKFVSLPVIAPVSRRLYRYFARRRFEGHAHCRVAAEAEGKAAEELLAPLRSQLSGHATGVILSTSSKSSGDK
;
A
#
# COMPACT_ATOMS: atom_id res chain seq x y z
N MET A 1 -9.78 8.90 9.27
CA MET A 1 -8.32 9.09 9.24
C MET A 1 -7.76 8.16 8.18
N ILE A 2 -6.69 8.55 7.49
CA ILE A 2 -5.92 7.64 6.62
C ILE A 2 -4.44 7.68 7.03
N THR A 3 -3.70 6.60 6.76
CA THR A 3 -2.24 6.54 6.93
C THR A 3 -1.58 6.33 5.58
N VAL A 4 -0.66 7.22 5.22
CA VAL A 4 0.05 7.23 3.94
C VAL A 4 1.47 6.75 4.15
N PHE A 5 1.84 5.65 3.48
CA PHE A 5 3.19 5.12 3.47
C PHE A 5 3.92 5.63 2.22
N TYR A 6 5.06 6.29 2.41
CA TYR A 6 5.79 6.92 1.32
C TYR A 6 7.31 6.71 1.43
N ASP A 7 7.97 6.76 0.27
CA ASP A 7 9.42 6.72 0.17
C ASP A 7 10.01 8.11 0.45
N GLY A 8 10.50 8.35 1.67
CA GLY A 8 11.13 9.63 2.02
C GLY A 8 12.57 9.79 1.53
N LYS A 9 13.17 8.78 0.90
CA LYS A 9 14.47 8.87 0.21
C LYS A 9 14.31 9.21 -1.28
N CYS A 10 13.11 9.12 -1.84
CA CYS A 10 12.82 9.60 -3.19
C CYS A 10 12.43 11.09 -3.18
N GLY A 11 13.21 11.92 -3.88
CA GLY A 11 12.98 13.37 -3.93
C GLY A 11 11.62 13.77 -4.51
N LEU A 12 11.09 13.04 -5.49
CA LEU A 12 9.75 13.30 -6.04
C LEU A 12 8.66 12.98 -5.02
N CYS A 13 8.72 11.80 -4.40
CA CYS A 13 7.76 11.35 -3.40
C CYS A 13 7.74 12.31 -2.20
N THR A 14 8.89 12.70 -1.67
CA THR A 14 8.98 13.67 -0.58
C THR A 14 8.38 15.01 -0.97
N ARG A 15 8.66 15.54 -2.16
CA ARG A 15 8.07 16.82 -2.62
C ARG A 15 6.54 16.77 -2.67
N GLU A 16 5.97 15.67 -3.14
CA GLU A 16 4.53 15.46 -3.17
C GLU A 16 3.92 15.41 -1.76
N ILE A 17 4.52 14.62 -0.86
CA ILE A 17 4.02 14.49 0.50
C ILE A 17 4.14 15.81 1.27
N GLU A 18 5.24 16.53 1.11
CA GLU A 18 5.41 17.86 1.70
C GLU A 18 4.41 18.87 1.12
N PHE A 19 4.04 18.75 -0.15
CA PHE A 19 2.96 19.55 -0.74
C PHE A 19 1.63 19.32 -0.02
N PHE A 20 1.29 18.08 0.33
CA PHE A 20 0.05 17.79 1.05
C PHE A 20 0.11 18.10 2.55
N LYS A 21 1.25 17.88 3.22
CA LYS A 21 1.47 18.26 4.63
C LYS A 21 1.25 19.75 4.90
N ARG A 22 1.57 20.63 3.94
CA ARG A 22 1.35 22.09 4.05
C ARG A 22 -0.10 22.52 3.84
N ARG A 23 -1.02 21.59 3.59
CA ARG A 23 -2.44 21.87 3.33
C ARG A 23 -3.31 21.25 4.40
N THR A 24 -4.47 21.85 4.63
CA THR A 24 -5.45 21.32 5.58
C THR A 24 -6.29 20.24 4.93
N PRO A 25 -6.23 18.98 5.39
CA PRO A 25 -7.12 17.94 4.90
C PRO A 25 -8.51 18.07 5.56
N ARG A 26 -9.52 17.46 4.93
CA ARG A 26 -10.89 17.34 5.44
C ARG A 26 -10.98 16.40 6.65
N HIS A 27 -10.10 15.40 6.70
CA HIS A 27 -9.98 14.44 7.79
C HIS A 27 -8.49 14.20 8.09
N SER A 28 -8.15 13.71 9.27
CA SER A 28 -6.76 13.47 9.65
C SER A 28 -6.03 12.54 8.66
N VAL A 29 -4.82 12.95 8.27
CA VAL A 29 -3.89 12.19 7.42
C VAL A 29 -2.59 12.01 8.19
N LEU A 30 -2.19 10.76 8.42
CA LEU A 30 -0.89 10.43 8.99
C LEU A 30 0.06 10.06 7.86
N PHE A 31 1.29 10.56 7.91
CA PHE A 31 2.33 10.23 6.93
C PHE A 31 3.44 9.43 7.61
N ARG A 32 3.81 8.29 7.01
CA ARG A 32 4.84 7.37 7.49
C ARG A 32 5.90 7.18 6.40
N ASP A 33 7.13 7.57 6.73
CA ASP A 33 8.28 7.41 5.85
C ASP A 33 8.86 6.00 5.97
N ILE A 34 8.44 5.11 5.08
CA ILE A 34 8.82 3.70 5.15
C ILE A 34 10.23 3.45 4.64
N ALA A 35 10.89 4.43 4.02
CA ALA A 35 12.30 4.31 3.62
C ALA A 35 13.27 4.49 4.80
N ARG A 36 12.80 5.11 5.89
CA ARG A 36 13.54 5.34 7.14
C ARG A 36 13.01 4.51 8.30
N ASP A 37 11.70 4.29 8.36
CA ASP A 37 11.02 3.58 9.43
C ASP A 37 10.09 2.49 8.87
N PRO A 38 10.64 1.32 8.48
CA PRO A 38 9.83 0.20 8.01
C PRO A 38 8.95 -0.42 9.12
N ALA A 39 9.23 -0.18 10.40
CA ALA A 39 8.44 -0.71 11.51
C ALA A 39 6.99 -0.19 11.47
N ALA A 40 6.74 0.96 10.82
CA ALA A 40 5.39 1.46 10.54
C ALA A 40 4.51 0.48 9.73
N LEU A 41 5.09 -0.52 9.06
CA LEU A 41 4.38 -1.56 8.30
C LEU A 41 4.06 -2.81 9.12
N GLU A 42 4.55 -2.92 10.36
CA GLU A 42 4.28 -4.08 11.21
C GLU A 42 2.77 -4.32 11.37
N GLY A 43 2.37 -5.59 11.28
CA GLY A 43 0.98 -6.03 11.37
C GLY A 43 0.11 -5.77 10.13
N ARG A 44 0.65 -5.21 9.04
CA ARG A 44 -0.14 -4.83 7.84
C ARG A 44 -0.04 -5.79 6.65
N ASN A 45 0.76 -6.85 6.77
CA ASN A 45 1.03 -7.81 5.70
C ASN A 45 1.49 -7.15 4.37
N ILE A 46 2.32 -6.11 4.49
CA ILE A 46 2.98 -5.44 3.37
C ILE A 46 4.47 -5.36 3.73
N THR A 47 5.33 -5.70 2.78
CA THR A 47 6.78 -5.60 2.97
C THR A 47 7.30 -4.20 2.63
N GLN A 48 8.50 -3.87 3.08
CA GLN A 48 9.08 -2.56 2.79
C GLN A 48 9.29 -2.38 1.29
N ALA A 49 9.74 -3.41 0.57
CA ALA A 49 9.93 -3.33 -0.88
C ALA A 49 8.61 -3.08 -1.63
N GLU A 50 7.49 -3.65 -1.18
CA GLU A 50 6.15 -3.40 -1.74
C GLU A 50 5.73 -1.93 -1.54
N ALA A 51 5.89 -1.43 -0.31
CA ALA A 51 5.57 -0.04 0.02
C ALA A 51 6.53 0.99 -0.62
N LEU A 52 7.76 0.57 -0.93
CA LEU A 52 8.71 1.36 -1.72
C LEU A 52 8.43 1.31 -3.21
N MET A 53 7.82 0.24 -3.75
CA MET A 53 7.48 0.09 -5.17
C MET A 53 6.24 0.90 -5.54
N LEU A 54 5.13 0.70 -4.84
CA LEU A 54 3.88 1.42 -5.06
C LEU A 54 3.52 2.19 -3.79
N MET A 55 2.91 3.37 -3.95
CA MET A 55 2.36 4.09 -2.80
C MET A 55 1.28 3.25 -2.13
N HIS A 56 1.29 3.19 -0.81
CA HIS A 56 0.28 2.50 -0.02
C HIS A 56 -0.44 3.50 0.90
N VAL A 57 -1.75 3.34 1.02
CA VAL A 57 -2.59 4.10 1.95
C VAL A 57 -3.51 3.16 2.69
N GLU A 58 -3.48 3.19 4.01
CA GLU A 58 -4.43 2.51 4.89
C GLU A 58 -5.61 3.44 5.17
N ASP A 59 -6.83 2.94 4.97
CA ASP A 59 -8.04 3.66 5.33
C ASP A 59 -8.44 3.43 6.81
N ASN A 60 -9.56 4.03 7.22
CA ASN A 60 -10.05 3.94 8.60
C ASN A 60 -10.59 2.54 8.98
N THR A 61 -10.70 1.62 8.02
CA THR A 61 -11.12 0.23 8.26
C THR A 61 -9.92 -0.73 8.33
N GLY A 62 -8.70 -0.22 8.19
CA GLY A 62 -7.48 -1.03 8.10
C GLY A 62 -7.24 -1.61 6.70
N ARG A 63 -8.06 -1.23 5.70
CA ARG A 63 -7.88 -1.71 4.33
C ARG A 63 -6.77 -0.92 3.65
N ILE A 64 -5.90 -1.66 2.97
CA ILE A 64 -4.78 -1.14 2.21
C ILE A 64 -5.20 -0.88 0.76
N HIS A 65 -4.98 0.35 0.32
CA HIS A 65 -5.08 0.79 -1.06
C HIS A 65 -3.66 1.02 -1.59
N LEU A 66 -3.43 0.69 -2.86
CA LEU A 66 -2.10 0.74 -3.46
C LEU A 66 -2.11 1.44 -4.81
N GLY A 67 -0.96 2.02 -5.18
CA GLY A 67 -0.77 2.71 -6.43
C GLY A 67 -1.80 3.81 -6.68
N VAL A 68 -2.48 3.79 -7.81
CA VAL A 68 -3.41 4.87 -8.20
C VAL A 68 -4.56 5.03 -7.20
N GLU A 69 -5.03 3.93 -6.63
CA GLU A 69 -6.09 3.90 -5.63
C GLU A 69 -5.65 4.60 -4.33
N ALA A 70 -4.39 4.43 -3.95
CA ALA A 70 -3.78 5.15 -2.83
C ALA A 70 -3.75 6.67 -3.08
N PHE A 71 -3.36 7.11 -4.29
CA PHE A 71 -3.41 8.53 -4.65
C PHE A 71 -4.83 9.09 -4.63
N VAL A 72 -5.80 8.37 -5.21
CA VAL A 72 -7.22 8.76 -5.20
C VAL A 72 -7.70 8.96 -3.76
N LEU A 73 -7.36 8.05 -2.86
CA LEU A 73 -7.73 8.15 -1.45
C LEU A 73 -7.07 9.35 -0.77
N LEU A 74 -5.75 9.58 -0.99
CA LEU A 74 -5.05 10.75 -0.48
C LEU A 74 -5.67 12.05 -0.99
N TRP A 75 -5.83 12.20 -2.31
CA TRP A 75 -6.36 13.40 -2.96
C TRP A 75 -7.80 13.71 -2.55
N SER A 76 -8.60 12.68 -2.28
CA SER A 76 -9.98 12.86 -1.80
C SER A 76 -10.04 13.60 -0.45
N GLN A 77 -8.97 13.54 0.35
CA GLN A 77 -8.89 14.25 1.64
C GLN A 77 -8.72 15.77 1.49
N TYR A 78 -8.36 16.31 0.32
CA TYR A 78 -8.06 17.73 0.17
C TYR A 78 -9.07 18.45 -0.72
N ARG A 79 -9.52 19.64 -0.31
CA ARG A 79 -10.37 20.51 -1.15
C ARG A 79 -9.61 20.86 -2.44
N GLY A 80 -10.30 20.83 -3.57
CA GLY A 80 -9.71 21.04 -4.91
C GLY A 80 -9.15 19.77 -5.57
N TRP A 81 -8.60 18.85 -4.79
CA TRP A 81 -8.03 17.59 -5.29
C TRP A 81 -9.06 16.47 -5.46
N SER A 82 -10.21 16.57 -4.79
CA SER A 82 -11.29 15.59 -4.92
C SER A 82 -11.84 15.48 -6.36
N LEU A 83 -11.79 16.54 -7.16
CA LEU A 83 -12.19 16.50 -8.57
C LEU A 83 -11.21 15.68 -9.41
N LEU A 84 -9.90 15.87 -9.19
CA LEU A 84 -8.87 15.09 -9.85
C LEU A 84 -8.97 13.61 -9.46
N ALA A 85 -9.20 13.31 -8.18
CA ALA A 85 -9.44 11.95 -7.70
C ALA A 85 -10.61 11.28 -8.44
N LYS A 86 -11.73 11.99 -8.63
CA LYS A 86 -12.89 11.50 -9.39
C LYS A 86 -12.56 11.27 -10.85
N PHE A 87 -11.86 12.22 -11.49
CA PHE A 87 -11.47 12.12 -12.90
C PHE A 87 -10.58 10.89 -13.15
N VAL A 88 -9.54 10.70 -12.34
CA VAL A 88 -8.63 9.54 -12.45
C VAL A 88 -9.35 8.21 -12.15
N SER A 89 -10.45 8.25 -11.39
CA SER A 89 -11.28 7.06 -11.09
C SER A 89 -12.27 6.68 -12.19
N LEU A 90 -12.39 7.47 -13.28
CA LEU A 90 -13.32 7.14 -14.38
C LEU A 90 -12.93 5.81 -15.04
N PRO A 91 -13.91 4.98 -15.45
CA PRO A 91 -13.64 3.60 -15.89
C PRO A 91 -12.71 3.49 -17.11
N VAL A 92 -12.65 4.53 -17.95
CA VAL A 92 -11.74 4.61 -19.11
C VAL A 92 -10.36 5.12 -18.70
N ILE A 93 -10.28 6.02 -17.72
CA ILE A 93 -9.04 6.70 -17.30
C ILE A 93 -8.26 5.83 -16.32
N ALA A 94 -8.94 5.21 -15.36
CA ALA A 94 -8.35 4.37 -14.34
C ALA A 94 -7.38 3.30 -14.88
N PRO A 95 -7.72 2.47 -15.89
CA PRO A 95 -6.78 1.47 -16.41
C PRO A 95 -5.54 2.11 -17.04
N VAL A 96 -5.69 3.24 -17.74
CA VAL A 96 -4.58 3.99 -18.34
C VAL A 96 -3.67 4.55 -17.24
N SER A 97 -4.25 5.22 -16.24
CA SER A 97 -3.52 5.77 -15.09
C SER A 97 -2.77 4.68 -14.32
N ARG A 98 -3.39 3.52 -14.07
CA ARG A 98 -2.72 2.37 -13.42
C ARG A 98 -1.52 1.89 -14.21
N ARG A 99 -1.66 1.76 -15.53
CA ARG A 99 -0.56 1.31 -16.41
C ARG A 99 0.60 2.32 -16.43
N LEU A 100 0.28 3.60 -16.59
CA LEU A 100 1.28 4.68 -16.59
C LEU A 100 2.00 4.77 -15.25
N TYR A 101 1.24 4.72 -14.15
CA TYR A 101 1.83 4.76 -12.82
C TYR A 101 2.73 3.55 -12.54
N ARG A 102 2.31 2.32 -12.90
CA ARG A 102 3.17 1.13 -12.74
C ARG A 102 4.48 1.24 -13.52
N TYR A 103 4.44 1.75 -14.76
CA TYR A 103 5.64 1.99 -15.54
C TYR A 103 6.58 3.01 -14.86
N PHE A 104 6.01 4.13 -14.41
CA PHE A 104 6.75 5.14 -13.67
C PHE A 104 7.36 4.59 -12.38
N ALA A 105 6.56 3.91 -11.56
CA ALA A 105 6.95 3.31 -10.29
C ALA A 105 8.12 2.33 -10.47
N ARG A 106 8.05 1.45 -11.47
CA ARG A 106 9.14 0.54 -11.83
C ARG A 106 10.45 1.28 -12.10
N ARG A 107 10.42 2.24 -13.04
CA ARG A 107 11.59 3.02 -13.44
C ARG A 107 12.21 3.79 -12.27
N ARG A 108 11.35 4.39 -11.43
CA ARG A 108 11.77 5.08 -10.21
C ARG A 108 12.42 4.11 -9.23
N PHE A 109 11.81 2.95 -9.00
CA PHE A 109 12.31 1.94 -8.05
C PHE A 109 13.68 1.40 -8.47
N GLU A 110 13.85 1.03 -9.73
CA GLU A 110 15.13 0.55 -10.29
C GLU A 110 16.23 1.63 -10.23
N GLY A 111 15.85 2.90 -10.30
CA GLY A 111 16.77 4.04 -10.25
C GLY A 111 17.30 4.40 -8.85
N HIS A 112 16.84 3.73 -7.79
CA HIS A 112 17.21 4.05 -6.41
C HIS A 112 17.86 2.87 -5.68
N ALA A 113 19.07 3.06 -5.17
CA ALA A 113 19.83 2.02 -4.48
C ALA A 113 19.13 1.47 -3.23
N HIS A 114 18.45 2.34 -2.44
CA HIS A 114 17.73 1.90 -1.24
C HIS A 114 16.54 0.99 -1.56
N CYS A 115 15.89 1.19 -2.71
CA CYS A 115 14.82 0.31 -3.18
C CYS A 115 15.35 -1.08 -3.53
N ARG A 116 16.49 -1.14 -4.23
CA ARG A 116 17.15 -2.41 -4.57
C ARG A 116 17.60 -3.18 -3.34
N VAL A 117 18.23 -2.52 -2.38
CA VAL A 117 18.68 -3.15 -1.13
C VAL A 117 17.49 -3.72 -0.36
N ALA A 118 16.38 -3.00 -0.27
CA ALA A 118 15.17 -3.50 0.39
C ALA A 118 14.60 -4.73 -0.34
N ALA A 119 14.55 -4.71 -1.68
CA ALA A 119 14.09 -5.85 -2.47
C ALA A 119 15.00 -7.09 -2.33
N GLU A 120 16.31 -6.90 -2.38
CA GLU A 120 17.32 -7.95 -2.20
C GLU A 120 17.22 -8.58 -0.81
N ALA A 121 17.06 -7.77 0.25
CA ALA A 121 16.89 -8.25 1.62
C ALA A 121 15.61 -9.08 1.82
N GLU A 122 14.56 -8.78 1.05
CA GLU A 122 13.27 -9.49 1.09
C GLU A 122 13.18 -10.60 0.04
N GLY A 123 14.20 -10.80 -0.79
CA GLY A 123 14.23 -11.81 -1.86
C GLY A 123 13.24 -11.56 -3.00
N LYS A 124 12.78 -10.32 -3.20
CA LYS A 124 11.73 -9.96 -4.17
C LYS A 124 12.30 -9.34 -5.45
N ALA A 125 11.75 -9.72 -6.59
CA ALA A 125 12.04 -9.06 -7.87
C ALA A 125 11.06 -7.91 -8.17
N ALA A 126 11.47 -6.94 -8.98
CA ALA A 126 10.60 -5.81 -9.36
C ALA A 126 9.31 -6.27 -10.06
N GLU A 127 9.40 -7.31 -10.89
CA GLU A 127 8.24 -7.95 -11.54
C GLU A 127 7.24 -8.52 -10.53
N GLU A 128 7.72 -9.14 -9.45
CA GLU A 128 6.88 -9.71 -8.39
C GLU A 128 6.15 -8.61 -7.62
N LEU A 129 6.86 -7.53 -7.27
CA LEU A 129 6.31 -6.35 -6.61
C LEU A 129 5.23 -5.63 -7.44
N LEU A 130 5.23 -5.83 -8.77
CA LEU A 130 4.28 -5.24 -9.70
C LEU A 130 3.22 -6.24 -10.17
N ALA A 131 3.30 -7.51 -9.76
CA ALA A 131 2.30 -8.50 -10.09
C ALA A 131 0.95 -8.04 -9.52
N PRO A 132 -0.17 -8.26 -10.24
CA PRO A 132 -1.48 -7.96 -9.67
C PRO A 132 -1.63 -8.70 -8.33
N LEU A 133 -2.03 -7.98 -7.28
CA LEU A 133 -2.42 -8.50 -5.95
C LEU A 133 -3.63 -9.47 -5.97
N ARG A 134 -3.89 -10.12 -7.11
CA ARG A 134 -4.88 -11.19 -7.25
C ARG A 134 -4.40 -12.54 -6.71
N SER A 135 -3.12 -12.72 -6.39
CA SER A 135 -2.60 -14.00 -5.87
C SER A 135 -2.46 -14.08 -4.35
N GLN A 136 -2.56 -12.97 -3.61
CA GLN A 136 -2.37 -12.97 -2.14
C GLN A 136 -3.68 -13.02 -1.33
N LEU A 137 -4.84 -12.95 -1.97
CA LEU A 137 -6.17 -13.00 -1.31
C LEU A 137 -6.88 -14.35 -1.38
N SER A 138 -6.24 -15.40 -1.93
CA SER A 138 -6.82 -16.75 -2.01
C SER A 138 -6.40 -17.71 -0.87
N GLY A 139 -5.74 -17.22 0.18
CA GLY A 139 -5.10 -18.07 1.21
C GLY A 139 -5.70 -18.11 2.62
N HIS A 140 -6.76 -17.35 2.95
CA HIS A 140 -7.30 -17.30 4.32
C HIS A 140 -8.77 -17.72 4.39
N ALA A 141 -9.04 -18.98 4.07
CA ALA A 141 -10.32 -19.61 4.33
C ALA A 141 -10.19 -21.12 4.60
N THR A 142 -9.39 -21.54 5.59
CA THR A 142 -9.68 -22.79 6.32
C THR A 142 -8.93 -22.81 7.65
N GLY A 143 -9.66 -22.66 8.75
CA GLY A 143 -9.10 -22.69 10.08
C GLY A 143 -10.13 -22.54 11.18
N VAL A 144 -11.34 -23.09 11.00
CA VAL A 144 -12.24 -23.35 12.13
C VAL A 144 -12.02 -24.80 12.52
N ILE A 145 -11.15 -25.00 13.51
CA ILE A 145 -11.08 -26.24 14.26
C ILE A 145 -12.39 -26.32 15.06
N LEU A 146 -13.36 -27.09 14.54
CA LEU A 146 -14.49 -27.55 15.32
C LEU A 146 -13.95 -28.53 16.37
N SER A 147 -13.75 -28.06 17.60
CA SER A 147 -13.54 -28.92 18.75
C SER A 147 -14.85 -29.66 19.04
N THR A 148 -15.06 -30.82 18.45
CA THR A 148 -16.10 -31.74 18.92
C THR A 148 -15.58 -32.49 20.13
N SER A 149 -16.19 -32.22 21.29
CA SER A 149 -16.07 -33.03 22.50
C SER A 149 -16.36 -34.50 22.19
N SER A 150 -15.46 -35.40 22.57
CA SER A 150 -15.82 -36.79 22.86
C SER A 150 -15.44 -37.11 24.31
N LYS A 151 -16.47 -37.21 25.15
CA LYS A 151 -16.40 -37.96 26.40
C LYS A 151 -16.35 -39.44 26.02
N SER A 152 -15.29 -40.13 26.41
CA SER A 152 -15.22 -41.59 26.44
C SER A 152 -14.55 -41.99 27.75
N SER A 153 -15.34 -42.07 28.81
CA SER A 153 -14.95 -42.75 30.05
C SER A 153 -15.42 -44.20 29.96
N GLY A 154 -14.47 -45.11 29.77
CA GLY A 154 -14.64 -46.56 29.94
C GLY A 154 -13.95 -47.03 31.23
N ASP A 155 -14.56 -48.07 31.81
CA ASP A 155 -14.04 -49.06 32.75
C ASP A 155 -13.55 -48.63 34.15
N LYS A 156 -14.36 -48.89 35.19
CA LYS A 156 -14.38 -50.15 35.97
C LYS A 156 -15.48 -50.15 37.03
#